data_AF-A0A9W9EKF2-F1
#
_entry.id   AF-A0A9W9EKF2-F1
#
_cell.length_a   1.000
_cell.length_b   1.000
_cell.length_c   1.000
_cell.angle_alpha   90.00
_cell.angle_beta   90.00
_cell.angle_gamma   90.00
#
_symmetry.space_group_name_H-M   'P 1'
#
loop_
_entity.id
_entity.type
_entity.pdbx_description
1 polymer ?
#
loop_
_entity_poly.entity_id
_entity_poly.type
_entity_poly.pdbx_seq_one_letter_code
_entity_poly.pdbx_strand_id
1 'polypeptide(L)'
;MQKQYSSPKCQLEPVDLNDASQFNELRDQRIICGWESDLQTLRGWQDKADLKRLFWITILDNSSHAEDKYIRAGHISLDASSSLLDESDISSGDPELSINSVFIMPYYRSLGLGKRAVRLVENMAATEPFGDPNCRFLTLTALSKRYFYDDAPEWSGLWEKIGMERPSFSVQEWYEKLGYVS
;
A
#
# COMPACT_ATOMS: atom_id res chain seq x y z
N MET A 1 -17.85 -25.46 17.25
CA MET A 1 -16.78 -24.67 17.87
C MET A 1 -15.91 -24.08 16.76
N GLN A 2 -16.08 -22.79 16.43
CA GLN A 2 -15.21 -22.10 15.48
C GLN A 2 -13.91 -21.74 16.21
N LYS A 3 -12.76 -22.21 15.71
CA LYS A 3 -11.45 -21.76 16.20
C LYS A 3 -11.30 -20.29 15.83
N GLN A 4 -11.29 -19.43 16.84
CA GLN A 4 -11.00 -18.01 16.70
C GLN A 4 -9.48 -17.87 16.50
N TYR A 5 -9.02 -17.98 15.26
CA TYR A 5 -7.63 -17.66 14.94
C TYR A 5 -7.47 -16.13 15.04
N SER A 6 -6.71 -15.66 16.02
CA SER A 6 -6.30 -14.25 16.08
C SER A 6 -5.50 -13.94 14.81
N SER A 7 -5.89 -12.91 14.06
CA SER A 7 -5.10 -12.46 12.91
C SER A 7 -3.65 -12.18 13.33
N PRO A 8 -2.64 -12.57 12.52
CA PRO A 8 -1.25 -12.30 12.84
C PRO A 8 -1.05 -10.80 13.08
N LYS A 9 -0.36 -10.46 14.17
CA LYS A 9 0.05 -9.08 14.43
C LYS A 9 1.14 -8.73 13.42
N CYS A 10 0.95 -7.64 12.67
CA CYS A 10 2.01 -7.02 11.88
C CYS A 10 2.64 -5.81 12.60
N GLN A 11 3.74 -5.31 12.07
CA GLN A 11 4.30 -4.01 12.42
C GLN A 11 4.69 -3.28 11.14
N LEU A 12 4.93 -1.98 11.27
CA LEU A 12 5.48 -1.16 10.20
C LEU A 12 6.91 -0.77 10.56
N GLU A 13 7.85 -1.12 9.70
CA GLU A 13 9.27 -0.80 9.84
C GLU A 13 9.68 0.09 8.65
N PRO A 14 10.34 1.24 8.86
CA PRO A 14 10.83 2.07 7.75
C PRO A 14 11.71 1.28 6.79
N VAL A 15 11.48 1.44 5.48
CA VAL A 15 12.34 0.84 4.46
C VAL A 15 13.61 1.69 4.32
N ASP A 16 14.78 1.05 4.39
CA ASP A 16 16.05 1.69 4.06
C ASP A 16 16.47 1.32 2.63
N LEU A 17 16.25 2.23 1.69
CA LEU A 17 16.63 2.02 0.29
C LEU A 17 18.14 2.11 0.04
N ASN A 18 18.94 2.55 1.02
CA ASN A 18 20.40 2.54 0.93
C ASN A 18 20.99 1.18 1.34
N ASP A 19 20.23 0.37 2.06
CA ASP A 19 20.57 -1.03 2.30
C ASP A 19 20.28 -1.86 1.05
N ALA A 20 21.33 -2.46 0.49
CA ALA A 20 21.23 -3.23 -0.75
C ALA A 20 20.31 -4.45 -0.63
N SER A 21 20.20 -5.07 0.55
CA SER A 21 19.30 -6.20 0.78
C SER A 21 17.85 -5.73 0.74
N GLN A 22 17.53 -4.64 1.42
CA GLN A 22 16.18 -4.06 1.43
C GLN A 22 15.76 -3.56 0.05
N PHE A 23 16.67 -2.89 -0.67
CA PHE A 23 16.42 -2.43 -2.03
C PHE A 23 16.08 -3.59 -2.97
N ASN A 24 16.89 -4.66 -2.93
CA ASN A 24 16.67 -5.84 -3.75
C ASN A 24 15.35 -6.54 -3.38
N GLU A 25 15.06 -6.69 -2.09
CA GLU A 25 13.81 -7.30 -1.63
C GLU A 25 12.58 -6.46 -2.03
N LEU A 26 12.66 -5.13 -1.98
CA LEU A 26 11.57 -4.26 -2.42
C LEU A 26 11.33 -4.46 -3.90
N ARG A 27 12.41 -4.46 -4.69
CA ARG A 27 12.34 -4.70 -6.13
C ARG A 27 11.69 -6.04 -6.44
N ASP A 28 12.07 -7.11 -5.75
CA ASP A 28 11.49 -8.44 -5.94
C ASP A 28 9.99 -8.44 -5.64
N GLN A 29 9.56 -7.80 -4.54
CA GLN A 29 8.13 -7.65 -4.23
C GLN A 29 7.39 -6.80 -5.28
N ARG A 30 8.01 -5.74 -5.82
CA ARG A 30 7.43 -4.89 -6.88
C ARG A 30 7.32 -5.63 -8.20
N ILE A 31 8.28 -6.50 -8.54
CA ILE A 31 8.19 -7.41 -9.70
C ILE A 31 6.96 -8.30 -9.54
N ILE A 32 6.76 -8.89 -8.36
CA ILE A 32 5.57 -9.72 -8.07
C ILE A 32 4.28 -8.88 -8.11
N CYS A 33 4.34 -7.63 -7.64
CA CYS A 33 3.20 -6.70 -7.70
C CYS A 33 2.81 -6.35 -9.13
N GLY A 34 3.79 -6.28 -10.04
CA GLY A 34 3.58 -5.93 -11.46
C GLY A 34 3.61 -4.42 -11.75
N TRP A 35 4.01 -3.58 -10.79
CA TRP A 35 4.02 -2.11 -10.94
C TRP A 35 5.36 -1.53 -10.51
N GLU A 36 5.82 -0.46 -11.18
CA GLU A 36 6.99 0.38 -10.85
C GLU A 36 8.17 -0.41 -10.23
N SER A 37 8.59 -1.47 -10.92
CA SER A 37 9.64 -2.40 -10.47
C SER A 37 10.98 -2.17 -11.18
N ASP A 38 11.02 -1.22 -12.12
CA ASP A 38 12.21 -0.85 -12.84
C ASP A 38 13.19 -0.10 -11.93
N LEU A 39 14.48 -0.22 -12.23
CA LEU A 39 15.55 0.35 -11.41
C LEU A 39 15.52 1.88 -11.38
N GLN A 40 15.03 2.52 -12.44
CA GLN A 40 15.00 3.98 -12.51
C GLN A 40 13.97 4.53 -11.53
N THR A 41 12.78 3.95 -11.48
CA THR A 41 11.74 4.36 -10.52
C THR A 41 12.19 4.12 -9.08
N LEU A 42 12.73 2.94 -8.77
CA LEU A 42 13.17 2.62 -7.39
C LEU A 42 14.33 3.51 -6.93
N ARG A 43 15.27 3.85 -7.82
CA ARG A 43 16.32 4.85 -7.52
C ARG A 43 15.74 6.25 -7.32
N GLY A 44 14.73 6.63 -8.10
CA GLY A 44 14.01 7.88 -7.89
C GLY A 44 13.32 7.96 -6.52
N TRP A 45 12.87 6.82 -5.98
CA TRP A 45 12.36 6.75 -4.60
C TRP A 45 13.48 6.84 -3.56
N GLN A 46 14.63 6.22 -3.82
CA GLN A 46 15.81 6.32 -2.96
C GLN A 46 16.28 7.78 -2.84
N ASP A 47 16.35 8.50 -3.96
CA ASP A 47 16.75 9.91 -4.01
C ASP A 47 15.75 10.85 -3.32
N LYS A 48 14.50 10.40 -3.15
CA LYS A 48 13.38 11.15 -2.56
C LYS A 48 12.84 10.49 -1.30
N ALA A 49 13.71 9.84 -0.51
CA ALA A 49 13.30 9.08 0.67
C ALA A 49 12.61 9.95 1.75
N ASP A 50 12.82 11.27 1.72
CA ASP A 50 12.14 12.26 2.56
C ASP A 50 10.66 12.47 2.18
N LEU A 51 10.34 12.32 0.88
CA LEU A 51 9.00 12.48 0.31
C LEU A 51 8.27 11.15 0.12
N LYS A 52 9.01 10.07 -0.15
CA LYS A 52 8.51 8.71 -0.37
C LYS A 52 8.77 7.85 0.86
N ARG A 53 7.84 7.86 1.82
CA ARG A 53 8.03 7.18 3.12
C ARG A 53 7.48 5.77 3.02
N LEU A 54 8.36 4.83 2.66
CA LEU A 54 8.04 3.41 2.55
C LEU A 54 8.19 2.71 3.90
N PHE A 55 7.29 1.76 4.17
CA PHE A 55 7.30 0.90 5.33
C PHE A 55 7.12 -0.56 4.91
N TRP A 56 7.93 -1.44 5.49
CA TRP A 56 7.71 -2.87 5.47
C TRP A 56 6.51 -3.23 6.34
N ILE A 57 5.68 -4.14 5.85
CA ILE A 57 4.65 -4.81 6.65
C ILE A 57 5.27 -6.09 7.18
N THR A 58 5.79 -6.06 8.41
CA THR A 58 6.49 -7.21 9.01
C THR A 58 5.55 -8.07 9.84
N ILE A 59 5.76 -9.39 9.86
CA ILE A 59 5.04 -10.34 10.72
C ILE A 59 6.03 -11.28 11.40
N LEU A 60 5.65 -11.83 12.56
CA LEU A 60 6.45 -12.84 13.24
C LEU A 60 6.53 -14.12 12.39
N ASP A 61 7.75 -14.62 12.20
CA ASP A 61 8.02 -15.89 11.53
C ASP A 61 7.76 -17.06 12.47
N ASN A 62 6.52 -17.55 12.48
CA ASN A 62 6.12 -18.71 13.26
C ASN A 62 6.73 -20.04 12.76
N SER A 63 7.49 -20.02 11.66
CA SER A 63 8.18 -21.20 11.13
C SER A 63 9.64 -21.30 11.59
N SER A 64 10.17 -20.25 12.20
CA SER A 64 11.53 -20.25 12.73
C SER A 64 11.57 -20.85 14.15
N HIS A 65 12.58 -21.67 14.40
CA HIS A 65 12.93 -22.11 15.76
C HIS A 65 13.70 -21.04 16.56
N ALA A 66 14.08 -19.93 15.92
CA ALA A 66 14.63 -18.77 16.58
C ALA A 66 13.49 -17.87 17.07
N GLU A 67 13.48 -17.56 18.36
CA GLU A 67 12.53 -16.59 18.93
C GLU A 67 12.71 -15.21 18.25
N ASP A 68 11.60 -14.54 17.96
CA ASP A 68 11.52 -13.15 17.49
C ASP A 68 12.08 -12.81 16.09
N LYS A 69 12.12 -13.77 15.15
CA LYS A 69 12.41 -13.42 13.75
C LYS A 69 11.19 -12.80 13.06
N TYR A 70 11.35 -11.61 12.49
CA TYR A 70 10.32 -10.97 11.65
C TYR A 70 10.63 -11.16 10.16
N ILE A 71 9.57 -11.33 9.37
CA ILE A 71 9.63 -11.41 7.90
C ILE A 71 8.80 -10.29 7.28
N ARG A 72 9.20 -9.82 6.10
CA ARG A 72 8.54 -8.74 5.37
C ARG A 72 7.45 -9.31 4.49
N ALA A 73 6.21 -9.27 4.97
CA ALA A 73 5.04 -9.80 4.29
C ALA A 73 4.50 -8.89 3.18
N GLY A 74 5.03 -7.68 3.04
CA GLY A 74 4.58 -6.69 2.08
C GLY A 74 5.17 -5.32 2.36
N HIS A 75 4.65 -4.30 1.68
CA HIS A 75 5.03 -2.90 1.87
C HIS A 75 3.83 -1.96 1.70
N ILE A 76 3.96 -0.76 2.23
CA ILE A 76 3.00 0.35 2.15
C ILE A 76 3.77 1.66 2.25
N SER A 77 3.27 2.75 1.69
CA SER A 77 3.87 4.08 1.87
C SER A 77 2.86 5.13 2.31
N LEU A 78 3.36 6.11 3.06
CA LEU A 78 2.66 7.33 3.47
C LEU A 78 3.42 8.53 2.91
N ASP A 79 2.95 9.07 1.79
CA ASP A 79 3.66 10.11 1.06
C ASP A 79 2.95 11.45 1.24
N ALA A 80 3.64 12.56 0.96
CA ALA A 80 2.93 13.81 0.69
C ALA A 80 1.97 13.59 -0.49
N SER A 81 0.70 13.98 -0.33
CA SER A 81 -0.29 13.86 -1.40
C SER A 81 0.22 14.62 -2.62
N SER A 82 0.15 13.99 -3.78
CA SER A 82 0.61 14.57 -5.04
C SER A 82 -0.39 15.59 -5.58
N SER A 83 -1.03 16.40 -4.73
CA SER A 83 -2.02 17.43 -5.10
C SER A 83 -1.46 18.57 -5.97
N LEU A 84 -0.37 18.33 -6.68
CA LEU A 84 0.12 19.14 -7.80
C LEU A 84 -0.48 18.73 -9.16
N LEU A 85 -1.50 17.87 -9.23
CA LEU A 85 -2.16 17.54 -10.51
C LEU A 85 -3.39 18.38 -10.83
N ASP A 86 -3.83 19.28 -9.94
CA ASP A 86 -4.70 20.40 -10.29
C ASP A 86 -4.47 21.57 -9.31
N GLU A 87 -3.81 22.63 -9.78
CA GLU A 87 -3.52 23.87 -9.00
C GLU A 87 -4.78 24.64 -8.55
N SER A 88 -5.98 24.13 -8.84
CA SER A 88 -7.23 24.85 -8.64
C SER A 88 -7.93 24.63 -7.30
N ASP A 89 -7.46 23.71 -6.45
CA ASP A 89 -8.16 23.37 -5.19
C ASP A 89 -7.28 23.32 -3.92
N ILE A 90 -6.15 24.05 -3.92
CA ILE A 90 -5.35 24.26 -2.72
C ILE A 90 -6.02 25.35 -1.86
N SER A 91 -7.18 25.06 -1.26
CA SER A 91 -7.86 26.01 -0.35
C SER A 91 -7.74 25.66 1.14
N SER A 92 -7.32 24.44 1.48
CA SER A 92 -7.09 24.04 2.86
C SER A 92 -5.59 23.92 3.10
N GLY A 93 -5.01 24.81 3.90
CA GLY A 93 -3.63 24.70 4.41
C GLY A 93 -3.41 23.51 5.36
N ASP A 94 -4.21 22.45 5.23
CA ASP A 94 -4.07 21.19 5.96
C ASP A 94 -3.05 20.30 5.24
N PRO A 95 -2.16 19.61 5.96
CA PRO A 95 -1.20 18.70 5.37
C PRO A 95 -1.94 17.52 4.73
N GLU A 96 -1.82 17.41 3.41
CA GLU A 96 -2.44 16.34 2.65
C GLU A 96 -1.44 15.19 2.49
N LEU A 97 -1.76 14.03 3.07
CA LEU A 97 -0.96 12.82 2.97
C LEU A 97 -1.70 11.76 2.14
N SER A 98 -0.96 10.93 1.41
CA SER A 98 -1.51 9.87 0.56
C SER A 98 -0.99 8.50 0.96
N ILE A 99 -1.88 7.52 1.04
CA ILE A 99 -1.52 6.12 1.15
C ILE A 99 -1.26 5.58 -0.26
N ASN A 100 -0.03 5.12 -0.49
CA ASN A 100 0.40 4.56 -1.76
C ASN A 100 1.05 3.19 -1.58
N SER A 101 1.33 2.52 -2.70
CA SER A 101 2.16 1.31 -2.78
C SER A 101 1.75 0.20 -1.80
N VAL A 102 0.46 0.06 -1.48
CA VAL A 102 -0.05 -1.01 -0.61
C VAL A 102 0.08 -2.36 -1.32
N PHE A 103 0.95 -3.22 -0.81
CA PHE A 103 1.18 -4.55 -1.35
C PHE A 103 1.36 -5.57 -0.23
N ILE A 104 0.69 -6.72 -0.39
CA ILE A 104 0.89 -7.91 0.45
C ILE A 104 1.30 -9.04 -0.47
N MET A 105 2.38 -9.73 -0.13
CA MET A 105 2.86 -10.92 -0.83
C MET A 105 1.73 -11.96 -0.93
N PRO A 106 1.53 -12.61 -2.09
CA PRO A 106 0.39 -13.50 -2.33
C PRO A 106 0.12 -14.52 -1.22
N TYR A 107 1.17 -15.15 -0.70
CA TYR A 107 1.10 -16.18 0.35
C TYR A 107 0.61 -15.66 1.71
N TYR A 108 0.67 -14.36 1.98
CA TYR A 108 0.21 -13.74 3.23
C TYR A 108 -1.11 -12.97 3.08
N ARG A 109 -1.75 -13.04 1.90
CA ARG A 109 -3.07 -12.43 1.68
C ARG A 109 -4.14 -13.16 2.47
N SER A 110 -5.28 -12.50 2.67
CA SER A 110 -6.43 -13.01 3.46
C SER A 110 -6.19 -13.20 4.96
N LEU A 111 -5.00 -12.87 5.47
CA LEU A 111 -4.68 -12.88 6.91
C LEU A 111 -5.07 -11.57 7.64
N GLY A 112 -5.73 -10.63 6.95
CA GLY A 112 -6.11 -9.32 7.49
C GLY A 112 -4.97 -8.30 7.54
N LEU A 113 -3.79 -8.63 7.01
CA LEU A 113 -2.60 -7.77 7.07
C LEU A 113 -2.80 -6.41 6.39
N GLY A 114 -3.39 -6.37 5.19
CA GLY A 114 -3.61 -5.11 4.47
C GLY A 114 -4.48 -4.13 5.26
N LYS A 115 -5.61 -4.61 5.82
CA LYS A 115 -6.50 -3.79 6.67
C LYS A 115 -5.77 -3.25 7.90
N ARG A 116 -4.91 -4.07 8.51
CA ARG A 116 -4.17 -3.68 9.70
C ARG A 116 -3.04 -2.71 9.37
N ALA A 117 -2.34 -2.90 8.26
CA ALA A 117 -1.30 -1.99 7.77
C ALA A 117 -1.87 -0.61 7.45
N VAL A 118 -3.00 -0.53 6.74
CA VAL A 118 -3.70 0.74 6.45
C VAL A 118 -4.04 1.47 7.75
N ARG A 119 -4.60 0.79 8.75
CA ARG A 119 -4.88 1.40 10.07
C ARG A 119 -3.65 1.89 10.81
N LEU A 120 -2.53 1.19 10.69
CA LEU A 120 -1.28 1.64 11.29
C LEU A 120 -0.79 2.92 10.60
N VAL A 121 -0.87 2.98 9.28
CA VAL A 121 -0.54 4.18 8.50
C VAL A 121 -1.49 5.34 8.81
N GLU A 122 -2.80 5.09 8.95
CA GLU A 122 -3.78 6.10 9.35
C GLU A 122 -3.41 6.74 10.70
N ASN A 123 -3.01 5.92 11.69
CA ASN A 123 -2.54 6.46 12.97
C ASN A 123 -1.22 7.23 12.81
N MET A 124 -0.29 6.73 11.99
CA MET A 124 0.99 7.41 11.74
C MET A 124 0.80 8.76 11.05
N ALA A 125 -0.19 8.89 10.17
CA ALA A 125 -0.52 10.15 9.50
C ALA A 125 -0.94 11.26 10.45
N ALA A 126 -1.46 10.92 11.63
CA ALA A 126 -1.84 11.87 12.68
C ALA A 126 -0.73 12.11 13.72
N THR A 127 0.47 11.55 13.52
CA THR A 127 1.55 11.60 14.51
C THR A 127 2.91 11.93 13.90
N GLU A 128 3.60 12.89 14.51
CA GLU A 128 5.02 13.15 14.23
C GLU A 128 5.90 11.92 14.53
N PRO A 129 7.01 11.69 13.80
CA PRO A 129 7.58 12.54 12.76
C PRO A 129 7.07 12.24 11.33
N PHE A 130 6.16 11.27 11.17
CA PHE A 130 5.76 10.76 9.86
C PHE A 130 4.50 11.40 9.30
N GLY A 131 3.68 11.96 10.16
CA GLY A 131 2.47 12.69 9.81
C GLY A 131 2.38 13.98 10.60
N ASP A 132 1.19 14.58 10.60
CA ASP A 132 0.91 15.85 11.27
C ASP A 132 -0.33 15.67 12.14
N PRO A 133 -0.34 16.13 13.42
CA PRO A 133 -1.52 16.09 14.27
C PRO A 133 -2.75 16.81 13.71
N ASN A 134 -2.57 17.71 12.74
CA ASN A 134 -3.61 18.41 12.02
C ASN A 134 -4.01 17.72 10.70
N CYS A 135 -3.42 16.56 10.36
CA CYS A 135 -3.84 15.77 9.21
C CYS A 135 -5.26 15.23 9.43
N ARG A 136 -6.22 15.78 8.68
CA ARG A 136 -7.64 15.43 8.79
C ARG A 136 -8.08 14.40 7.76
N PHE A 137 -7.38 14.35 6.63
CA PHE A 137 -7.76 13.55 5.48
C PHE A 137 -6.54 12.81 4.92
N LEU A 138 -6.79 11.57 4.50
CA LEU A 138 -5.84 10.77 3.76
C LEU A 138 -6.40 10.49 2.37
N THR A 139 -5.57 10.71 1.36
CA THR A 139 -5.90 10.38 -0.02
C THR A 139 -5.31 9.04 -0.41
N LEU A 140 -5.87 8.44 -1.47
CA LEU A 140 -5.31 7.29 -2.13
C LEU A 140 -5.88 7.17 -3.54
N THR A 141 -5.17 6.48 -4.40
CA THR A 141 -5.64 6.13 -5.74
C THR A 141 -5.95 4.63 -5.80
N ALA A 142 -7.13 4.29 -6.32
CA ALA A 142 -7.55 2.91 -6.56
C ALA A 142 -8.15 2.76 -7.95
N LEU A 143 -8.00 1.59 -8.54
CA LEU A 143 -8.66 1.27 -9.80
C LEU A 143 -10.19 1.29 -9.60
N SER A 144 -10.88 2.06 -10.44
CA SER A 144 -12.33 2.22 -10.33
C SER A 144 -13.08 0.90 -10.46
N LYS A 145 -14.14 0.73 -9.66
CA LYS A 145 -15.07 -0.42 -9.76
C LYS A 145 -15.79 -0.50 -11.12
N ARG A 146 -15.78 0.57 -11.92
CA ARG A 146 -16.26 0.53 -13.31
C ARG A 146 -15.53 -0.53 -14.13
N TYR A 147 -14.23 -0.71 -13.91
CA TYR A 147 -13.43 -1.75 -14.55
C TYR A 147 -13.82 -3.19 -14.14
N PHE A 148 -14.71 -3.35 -13.17
CA PHE A 148 -15.26 -4.65 -12.74
C PHE A 148 -16.70 -4.86 -13.18
N TYR A 149 -17.53 -3.82 -13.13
CA TYR A 149 -18.98 -3.97 -13.23
C TYR A 149 -19.60 -3.28 -14.44
N ASP A 150 -18.84 -2.43 -15.14
CA ASP A 150 -19.34 -1.76 -16.33
C ASP A 150 -19.20 -2.69 -17.54
N ASP A 151 -20.35 -3.17 -18.02
CA ASP A 151 -20.45 -4.04 -19.20
C ASP A 151 -20.69 -3.24 -20.49
N ALA A 152 -20.53 -1.91 -20.48
CA ALA A 152 -20.63 -1.13 -21.71
C ALA A 152 -19.64 -1.65 -22.77
N PRO A 153 -19.97 -1.55 -24.07
CA PRO A 153 -19.16 -2.14 -25.15
C PRO A 153 -17.69 -1.71 -25.14
N GLU A 154 -17.41 -0.51 -24.63
CA GLU A 154 -16.07 0.07 -24.47
C GLU A 154 -15.23 -0.67 -23.41
N TRP A 155 -15.86 -1.16 -22.34
CA TRP A 155 -15.20 -1.79 -21.18
C TRP A 155 -15.30 -3.32 -21.16
N SER A 156 -16.26 -3.89 -21.90
CA SER A 156 -16.41 -5.33 -22.05
C SER A 156 -15.12 -5.98 -22.57
N GLY A 157 -14.66 -7.01 -21.86
CA GLY A 157 -13.43 -7.75 -22.17
C GLY A 157 -12.13 -6.94 -21.98
N LEU A 158 -12.14 -5.81 -21.27
CA LEU A 158 -10.94 -4.97 -21.08
C LEU A 158 -9.73 -5.78 -20.60
N TRP A 159 -9.90 -6.58 -19.54
CA TRP A 159 -8.82 -7.38 -18.94
C TRP A 159 -8.19 -8.33 -19.97
N GLU A 160 -9.01 -9.03 -20.77
CA GLU A 160 -8.54 -9.89 -21.86
C GLU A 160 -7.82 -9.09 -22.96
N LYS A 161 -8.37 -7.93 -23.36
CA LYS A 161 -7.79 -7.05 -24.38
C LYS A 161 -6.40 -6.54 -23.99
N ILE A 162 -6.17 -6.27 -22.70
CA ILE A 162 -4.86 -5.84 -22.18
C ILE A 162 -3.97 -7.01 -21.75
N GLY A 163 -4.41 -8.26 -21.98
CA GLY A 163 -3.64 -9.46 -21.66
C GLY A 163 -3.44 -9.70 -20.16
N MET A 164 -4.33 -9.18 -19.31
CA MET A 164 -4.26 -9.31 -17.86
C MET A 164 -5.42 -10.17 -17.34
N GLU A 165 -5.15 -10.95 -16.30
CA GLU A 165 -6.21 -11.65 -15.58
C GLU A 165 -7.04 -10.64 -14.78
N ARG A 166 -8.37 -10.75 -14.90
CA ARG A 166 -9.29 -9.93 -14.12
C ARG A 166 -9.04 -10.20 -12.62
N PRO A 167 -8.81 -9.18 -11.78
CA PRO A 167 -8.61 -9.40 -10.36
C PRO A 167 -9.86 -10.01 -9.70
N SER A 168 -9.66 -10.73 -8.60
CA SER A 168 -10.75 -11.42 -7.88
C SER A 168 -11.65 -10.49 -7.06
N PHE A 169 -11.25 -9.24 -6.84
CA PHE A 169 -12.03 -8.23 -6.12
C PHE A 169 -11.66 -6.81 -6.55
N SER A 170 -12.58 -5.86 -6.37
CA SER A 170 -12.33 -4.43 -6.58
C SER A 170 -11.55 -3.83 -5.41
N VAL A 171 -10.39 -3.23 -5.72
CA VAL A 171 -9.57 -2.50 -4.72
C VAL A 171 -10.33 -1.27 -4.20
N GLN A 172 -11.09 -0.58 -5.04
CA GLN A 172 -11.94 0.54 -4.60
C GLN A 172 -12.94 0.07 -3.53
N GLU A 173 -13.70 -1.01 -3.77
CA GLU A 173 -14.65 -1.53 -2.78
C GLU A 173 -13.97 -2.02 -1.51
N TRP A 174 -12.73 -2.52 -1.61
CA TRP A 174 -11.95 -2.90 -0.45
C TRP A 174 -11.63 -1.70 0.43
N TYR A 175 -11.24 -0.56 -0.15
CA TYR A 175 -11.05 0.70 0.58
C TYR A 175 -12.37 1.29 1.11
N GLU A 176 -13.47 1.22 0.35
CA GLU A 176 -14.80 1.64 0.82
C GLU A 176 -15.21 0.87 2.10
N LYS A 177 -14.90 -0.43 2.19
CA LYS A 177 -15.10 -1.25 3.40
C LYS A 177 -14.23 -0.84 4.59
N LEU A 178 -13.18 -0.06 4.36
CA LEU A 178 -12.35 0.54 5.41
C LEU A 178 -12.85 1.93 5.83
N GLY A 179 -13.78 2.53 5.07
CA GLY A 179 -14.38 3.83 5.35
C GLY A 179 -13.97 4.96 4.39
N TYR A 180 -13.19 4.65 3.35
CA TYR A 180 -12.82 5.63 2.31
C TYR A 180 -14.03 5.94 1.42
N VAL A 181 -14.10 7.18 0.92
CA VAL A 181 -15.15 7.66 0.04
C VAL A 181 -14.54 8.21 -1.25
N SER A 182 -15.27 8.05 -2.37
CA SER A 182 -14.84 8.45 -3.72
C SER A 182 -15.85 9.38 -4.37
#